data_AF-A0A833T110-F1
#
_entry.id   AF-A0A833T110-F1
#
_cell.length_a   1.000
_cell.length_b   1.000
_cell.length_c   1.000
_cell.angle_alpha   90.00
_cell.angle_beta   90.00
_cell.angle_gamma   90.00
#
_symmetry.space_group_name_H-M   'P 1'
#
loop_
_entity.id
_entity.type
_entity.pdbx_description
1 polymer ?
#
loop_
_entity_poly.entity_id
_entity_poly.type
_entity_poly.pdbx_seq_one_letter_code
_entity_poly.pdbx_strand_id
1 'polypeptide(L)'
;MLICLALPSKFNEQFWSPDLWCLVDSMDPTSIPGLPYRLCSVLLASTPRRDCIGEFKKQPPTADVFYMPLWSKEELATIAPMYPHAAAVWENRFDCLGGVPRLVLQDIGTNPQALLMSACSSCSLDDCIMLVSIHSGVNSKTTIVQTLIHIRSQEPYREYKVVYASDLAMQLIVRTKWRFDRAKLQSLLGSSDGNPLAQSLCGYIFEFYSMDRLEQGGTFVYRELFSRKRKRTPADGTIDIPRSSQPRQVAERVEVGQHANQLYVLRTSNYTAIDAWMAQFGGFQMTVGKTHDIKGGAADDLAKLGQNGNRLFFLLPPLYYKTFTKKTPQTIKQYAILVPYPEVRNELSASTLQ
;
A
#
# COMPACT_ATOMS: atom_id res chain seq x y z
N MET A 1 16.75 -4.64 36.98
CA MET A 1 17.63 -4.05 35.94
C MET A 1 18.73 -3.30 36.66
N LEU A 2 19.97 -3.78 36.63
CA LEU A 2 21.11 -3.06 37.21
C LEU A 2 21.39 -1.82 36.34
N ILE A 3 21.35 -0.63 36.95
CA ILE A 3 21.72 0.61 36.27
C ILE A 3 23.22 0.78 36.50
N CYS A 4 24.02 0.45 35.47
CA CYS A 4 25.46 0.64 35.51
C CYS A 4 25.79 1.97 34.83
N LEU A 5 26.36 2.93 35.58
CA LEU A 5 26.73 4.25 35.07
C LEU A 5 28.00 4.23 34.20
N ALA A 6 28.79 3.16 34.29
CA ALA A 6 29.98 2.93 33.49
C ALA A 6 30.16 1.42 33.24
N LEU A 7 30.66 1.05 32.06
CA LEU A 7 31.01 -0.34 31.77
C LEU A 7 32.16 -0.81 32.68
N PRO A 8 32.18 -2.10 33.08
CA PRO A 8 33.35 -2.68 33.73
C PRO A 8 34.60 -2.47 32.87
N SER A 9 35.76 -2.34 33.54
CA SER A 9 37.05 -2.23 32.84
C SER A 9 37.16 -3.30 31.75
N LYS A 10 37.55 -2.89 30.54
CA LYS A 10 37.75 -3.80 29.40
C LYS A 10 38.82 -4.89 29.67
N PHE A 11 39.64 -4.69 30.69
CA PHE A 11 40.66 -5.64 31.14
C PHE A 11 40.15 -6.62 32.21
N ASN A 12 38.88 -6.53 32.60
CA ASN A 12 38.29 -7.47 33.56
C ASN A 12 37.89 -8.77 32.84
N GLU A 13 38.85 -9.67 32.66
CA GLU A 13 38.67 -10.96 31.98
C GLU A 13 37.73 -11.92 32.74
N GLN A 14 37.48 -11.69 34.03
CA GLN A 14 36.47 -12.46 34.79
C GLN A 14 35.04 -12.04 34.43
N PHE A 15 34.86 -10.78 34.05
CA PHE A 15 33.56 -10.25 33.64
C PHE A 15 33.31 -10.45 32.15
N TRP A 16 34.29 -10.12 31.31
CA TRP A 16 34.16 -10.21 29.85
C TRP A 16 34.51 -11.61 29.37
N SER A 17 33.49 -12.42 29.07
CA SER A 17 33.66 -13.78 28.57
C SER A 17 32.73 -14.06 27.38
N PRO A 18 33.02 -15.09 26.55
CA PRO A 18 32.15 -15.48 25.44
C PRO A 18 30.72 -15.84 25.87
N ASP A 19 30.53 -16.29 27.11
CA ASP A 19 29.23 -16.63 27.69
C ASP A 19 28.41 -15.40 28.12
N LEU A 20 29.05 -14.22 28.22
CA LEU A 20 28.35 -12.96 28.48
C LEU A 20 27.63 -12.50 27.21
N TRP A 21 26.32 -12.28 27.31
CA TRP A 21 25.49 -11.72 26.24
C TRP A 21 25.22 -10.23 26.47
N CYS A 22 25.62 -9.41 25.51
CA CYS A 22 25.32 -7.97 25.47
C CYS A 22 24.21 -7.70 24.45
N LEU A 23 23.04 -7.26 24.92
CA LEU A 23 21.99 -6.72 24.06
C LEU A 23 22.27 -5.23 23.80
N VAL A 24 22.51 -4.88 22.54
CA VAL A 24 22.68 -3.50 22.10
C VAL A 24 21.47 -3.12 21.27
N ASP A 25 20.75 -2.09 21.68
CA ASP A 25 19.63 -1.54 20.91
C ASP A 25 20.07 -0.31 20.14
N SER A 26 19.93 -0.37 18.82
CA SER A 26 19.93 0.80 17.94
C SER A 26 21.20 1.66 17.99
N MET A 27 22.36 1.03 18.22
CA MET A 27 23.68 1.63 18.22
C MET A 27 24.70 0.63 17.67
N ASP A 28 25.71 1.09 16.93
CA ASP A 28 26.78 0.22 16.45
C ASP A 28 27.67 -0.21 17.62
N PRO A 29 27.76 -1.52 17.95
CA PRO A 29 28.60 -2.01 19.05
C PRO A 29 30.08 -1.61 18.93
N THR A 30 30.59 -1.46 17.70
CA THR A 30 31.98 -1.07 17.45
C THR A 30 32.27 0.39 17.81
N SER A 31 31.21 1.21 17.94
CA SER A 31 31.31 2.62 18.29
C SER A 31 31.20 2.87 19.80
N ILE A 32 30.84 1.86 20.61
CA ILE A 32 30.62 1.99 22.05
C ILE A 32 31.97 2.03 22.78
N PRO A 33 32.37 3.16 23.40
CA PRO A 33 33.65 3.25 24.09
C PRO A 33 33.72 2.27 25.27
N GLY A 34 34.79 1.48 25.31
CA GLY A 34 35.06 0.54 26.40
C GLY A 34 34.32 -0.79 26.31
N LEU A 35 33.46 -1.03 25.31
CA LEU A 35 32.84 -2.33 25.08
C LEU A 35 33.83 -3.26 24.34
N PRO A 36 34.33 -4.34 24.97
CA PRO A 36 35.21 -5.28 24.29
C PRO A 36 34.38 -6.31 23.50
N TYR A 37 33.68 -5.87 22.45
CA TYR A 37 32.74 -6.67 21.67
C TYR A 37 33.30 -7.96 21.03
N ARG A 38 34.64 -8.17 21.07
CA ARG A 38 35.31 -9.40 20.63
C ARG A 38 35.49 -10.44 21.74
N LEU A 39 35.31 -10.04 23.00
CA LEU A 39 35.50 -10.89 24.18
C LEU A 39 34.17 -11.43 24.72
N CYS A 40 33.04 -11.01 24.15
CA CYS A 40 31.70 -11.42 24.56
C CYS A 40 30.77 -11.64 23.36
N SER A 41 29.60 -12.22 23.63
CA SER A 41 28.54 -12.40 22.64
C SER A 41 27.71 -11.12 22.55
N VAL A 42 27.49 -10.61 21.34
CA VAL A 42 26.71 -9.38 21.11
C VAL A 42 25.47 -9.68 20.28
N LEU A 43 24.31 -9.35 20.84
CA LEU A 43 23.03 -9.33 20.12
C LEU A 43 22.69 -7.87 19.80
N LEU A 44 22.79 -7.49 18.54
CA LEU A 44 22.36 -6.18 18.06
C LEU A 44 20.90 -6.24 17.61
N ALA A 45 20.03 -5.50 18.29
CA ALA A 45 18.67 -5.23 17.85
C ALA A 45 18.63 -3.85 17.21
N SER A 46 18.22 -3.76 15.95
CA SER A 46 18.00 -2.46 15.32
C SER A 46 16.98 -2.54 14.19
N THR A 47 16.40 -1.38 13.88
CA THR A 47 15.82 -1.15 12.56
C THR A 47 16.93 -1.25 11.50
N PRO A 48 16.62 -1.55 10.23
CA PRO A 48 17.62 -1.82 9.19
C PRO A 48 18.40 -0.55 8.78
N ARG A 49 19.27 -0.07 9.67
CA ARG A 49 20.05 1.15 9.50
C ARG A 49 21.52 0.82 9.29
N ARG A 50 22.09 1.40 8.25
CA ARG A 50 23.50 1.21 7.90
C ARG A 50 24.45 1.79 8.94
N ASP A 51 24.06 2.87 9.62
CA ASP A 51 24.87 3.49 10.68
C ASP A 51 25.03 2.58 11.91
N CYS A 52 24.08 1.69 12.19
CA CYS A 52 24.13 0.77 13.33
C CYS A 52 24.69 -0.60 12.99
N ILE A 53 24.38 -1.09 11.80
CA ILE A 53 24.67 -2.47 11.40
C ILE A 53 25.94 -2.54 10.54
N GLY A 54 26.32 -1.43 9.89
CA GLY A 54 27.29 -1.40 8.80
C GLY A 54 28.68 -1.86 9.19
N GLU A 55 29.30 -1.27 10.23
CA GLU A 55 30.66 -1.65 10.64
C GLU A 55 30.66 -2.93 11.46
N PHE A 56 29.63 -3.13 12.29
CA PHE A 56 29.48 -4.37 13.06
C PHE A 56 29.39 -5.62 12.18
N LYS A 57 28.60 -5.59 11.09
CA LYS A 57 28.44 -6.73 10.17
C LYS A 57 29.73 -7.07 9.41
N LYS A 58 30.68 -6.14 9.30
CA LYS A 58 31.99 -6.37 8.66
C LYS A 58 32.99 -7.06 9.59
N GLN A 59 32.73 -7.11 10.90
CA GLN A 59 33.66 -7.71 11.85
C GLN A 59 33.71 -9.23 11.71
N PRO A 60 34.89 -9.87 11.88
CA PRO A 60 34.99 -11.31 12.03
C PRO A 60 34.75 -11.72 13.50
N PRO A 61 34.02 -12.84 13.75
CA PRO A 61 33.22 -13.58 12.77
C PRO A 61 32.03 -12.75 12.27
N THR A 62 31.68 -12.92 10.99
CA THR A 62 30.55 -12.17 10.40
C THR A 62 29.28 -12.47 11.16
N ALA A 63 28.63 -11.42 11.65
CA ALA A 63 27.40 -11.54 12.41
C ALA A 63 26.28 -12.19 11.58
N ASP A 64 25.60 -13.15 12.19
CA ASP A 64 24.35 -13.68 11.66
C ASP A 64 23.26 -12.60 11.71
N VAL A 65 22.63 -12.33 10.57
CA VAL A 65 21.53 -11.37 10.46
C VAL A 65 20.21 -12.11 10.35
N PHE A 66 19.26 -11.68 11.19
CA PHE A 66 17.88 -12.14 11.17
C PHE A 66 16.92 -10.94 11.14
N TYR A 67 15.78 -11.11 10.49
CA TYR A 67 14.74 -10.10 10.38
C TYR A 67 13.54 -10.50 11.23
N MET A 68 13.12 -9.63 12.16
CA MET A 68 11.93 -9.88 12.95
C MET A 68 10.68 -9.84 12.08
N PRO A 69 9.83 -10.90 12.08
CA PRO A 69 8.58 -10.89 11.35
C PRO A 69 7.55 -9.97 12.02
N LEU A 70 6.53 -9.58 11.25
CA LEU A 70 5.32 -9.00 11.81
C LEU A 70 4.50 -10.07 12.52
N TRP A 71 3.79 -9.68 13.57
CA TRP A 71 2.88 -10.55 14.27
C TRP A 71 1.57 -10.70 13.49
N SER A 72 1.07 -11.92 13.45
CA SER A 72 -0.27 -12.26 12.95
C SER A 72 -1.37 -11.73 13.88
N LYS A 73 -2.61 -11.71 13.37
CA LYS A 73 -3.76 -11.31 14.19
C LYS A 73 -3.96 -12.28 15.35
N GLU A 74 -3.68 -13.56 15.14
CA GLU A 74 -3.79 -14.65 16.12
C GLU A 74 -2.76 -14.53 17.24
N GLU A 75 -1.50 -14.20 16.90
CA GLU A 75 -0.45 -13.94 17.90
C GLU A 75 -0.78 -12.72 18.75
N LEU A 76 -1.26 -11.64 18.13
CA LEU A 76 -1.71 -10.44 18.85
C LEU A 76 -2.92 -10.73 19.74
N ALA A 77 -3.90 -11.50 19.26
CA ALA A 77 -5.07 -11.90 20.04
C ALA A 77 -4.67 -12.66 21.31
N THR A 78 -3.63 -13.49 21.23
CA THR A 78 -3.11 -14.28 22.36
C THR A 78 -2.58 -13.39 23.48
N ILE A 79 -1.91 -12.29 23.15
CA ILE A 79 -1.31 -11.38 24.14
C ILE A 79 -2.17 -10.15 24.46
N ALA A 80 -3.19 -9.85 23.66
CA ALA A 80 -4.08 -8.71 23.86
C ALA A 80 -4.67 -8.60 25.29
N PRO A 81 -5.03 -9.70 25.99
CA PRO A 81 -5.49 -9.63 27.38
C PRO A 81 -4.47 -8.99 28.36
N MET A 82 -3.18 -8.99 28.02
CA MET A 82 -2.13 -8.34 28.81
C MET A 82 -2.12 -6.81 28.64
N TYR A 83 -2.85 -6.28 27.66
CA TYR A 83 -2.96 -4.86 27.32
C TYR A 83 -4.43 -4.40 27.44
N PRO A 84 -5.01 -4.37 28.66
CA PRO A 84 -6.44 -4.11 28.85
C PRO A 84 -6.89 -2.75 28.30
N HIS A 85 -5.99 -1.76 28.25
CA HIS A 85 -6.26 -0.45 27.68
C HIS A 85 -6.47 -0.49 26.15
N ALA A 86 -5.93 -1.49 25.45
CA ALA A 86 -6.07 -1.67 24.01
C ALA A 86 -7.21 -2.61 23.61
N ALA A 87 -7.87 -3.27 24.58
CA ALA A 87 -8.85 -4.33 24.33
C ALA A 87 -9.97 -3.94 23.36
N ALA A 88 -10.44 -2.69 23.41
CA ALA A 88 -11.52 -2.19 22.56
C ALA A 88 -11.10 -1.77 21.15
N VAL A 89 -9.79 -1.61 20.88
CA VAL A 89 -9.30 -0.95 19.66
C VAL A 89 -8.26 -1.75 18.88
N TRP A 90 -7.63 -2.76 19.48
CA TRP A 90 -6.48 -3.43 18.89
C TRP A 90 -6.77 -4.05 17.52
N GLU A 91 -7.97 -4.61 17.29
CA GLU A 91 -8.33 -5.17 15.98
C GLU A 91 -8.35 -4.12 14.88
N ASN A 92 -9.01 -2.99 15.13
CA ASN A 92 -9.03 -1.89 14.17
C ASN A 92 -7.62 -1.33 13.94
N ARG A 93 -6.79 -1.28 15.00
CA ARG A 93 -5.40 -0.85 14.87
C ARG A 93 -4.58 -1.84 14.05
N PHE A 94 -4.76 -3.15 14.21
CA PHE A 94 -4.10 -4.15 13.38
C PHE A 94 -4.49 -3.99 11.91
N ASP A 95 -5.77 -3.81 11.61
CA ASP A 95 -6.26 -3.63 10.24
C ASP A 95 -5.67 -2.36 9.59
N CYS A 96 -5.44 -1.31 10.37
CA CYS A 96 -4.88 -0.04 9.89
C CYS A 96 -3.35 0.00 9.86
N LEU A 97 -2.68 -0.51 10.90
CA LEU A 97 -1.25 -0.31 11.19
C LEU A 97 -0.45 -1.61 11.09
N GLY A 98 -1.06 -2.72 10.66
CA GLY A 98 -0.41 -4.02 10.51
C GLY A 98 0.04 -4.65 11.83
N GLY A 99 0.89 -5.67 11.71
CA GLY A 99 1.30 -6.55 12.80
C GLY A 99 2.46 -6.06 13.66
N VAL A 100 2.57 -4.77 13.98
CA VAL A 100 3.60 -4.24 14.88
C VAL A 100 3.02 -4.14 16.30
N PRO A 101 3.38 -5.04 17.25
CA PRO A 101 2.69 -5.13 18.54
C PRO A 101 2.67 -3.82 19.32
N ARG A 102 3.78 -3.07 19.31
CA ARG A 102 3.87 -1.77 19.97
C ARG A 102 2.83 -0.77 19.44
N LEU A 103 2.62 -0.69 18.12
CA LEU A 103 1.65 0.24 17.51
C LEU A 103 0.19 -0.20 17.72
N VAL A 104 -0.02 -1.51 17.86
CA VAL A 104 -1.36 -2.11 18.00
C VAL A 104 -1.83 -2.14 19.45
N LEU A 105 -0.95 -2.49 20.39
CA LEU A 105 -1.32 -2.81 21.77
C LEU A 105 -0.84 -1.78 22.80
N GLN A 106 0.24 -1.04 22.53
CA GLN A 106 0.86 -0.15 23.52
C GLN A 106 0.64 1.33 23.18
N ASP A 107 0.96 1.75 21.96
CA ASP A 107 0.93 3.15 21.53
C ASP A 107 -0.46 3.52 20.98
N ILE A 108 -1.50 3.40 21.80
CA ILE A 108 -2.89 3.55 21.37
C ILE A 108 -3.46 4.98 21.46
N GLY A 109 -2.70 5.93 22.02
CA GLY A 109 -3.18 7.29 22.31
C GLY A 109 -3.56 8.12 21.07
N THR A 110 -3.08 7.75 19.88
CA THR A 110 -3.41 8.41 18.62
C THR A 110 -4.25 7.49 17.75
N ASN A 111 -5.34 8.01 17.17
CA ASN A 111 -6.15 7.27 16.19
C ASN A 111 -5.26 6.74 15.04
N PRO A 112 -5.41 5.47 14.62
CA PRO A 112 -4.50 4.86 13.65
C PRO A 112 -4.55 5.54 12.27
N GLN A 113 -5.73 5.98 11.82
CA GLN A 113 -5.86 6.70 10.56
C GLN A 113 -5.20 8.09 10.63
N ALA A 114 -5.34 8.79 11.76
CA ALA A 114 -4.66 10.07 11.98
C ALA A 114 -3.13 9.91 11.98
N LEU A 115 -2.63 8.81 12.57
CA LEU A 115 -1.21 8.47 12.57
C LEU A 115 -0.68 8.24 11.13
N LEU A 116 -1.39 7.43 10.33
CA LEU A 116 -1.06 7.21 8.92
C LEU A 116 -1.12 8.51 8.10
N MET A 117 -2.13 9.35 8.32
CA MET A 117 -2.28 10.64 7.62
C MET A 117 -1.15 11.61 7.95
N SER A 118 -0.76 11.69 9.23
CA SER A 118 0.38 12.47 9.67
C SER A 118 1.65 11.97 8.99
N ALA A 119 1.87 10.65 8.96
CA ALA A 119 3.02 10.07 8.31
C ALA A 119 3.06 10.33 6.80
N CYS A 120 1.93 10.17 6.11
CA CYS A 120 1.81 10.49 4.70
C CYS A 120 2.14 11.96 4.43
N SER A 121 1.74 12.88 5.30
CA SER A 121 1.97 14.31 5.12
C SER A 121 3.44 14.70 5.34
N SER A 122 4.16 13.97 6.19
CA SER A 122 5.55 14.26 6.55
C SER A 122 6.60 13.59 5.66
N CYS A 123 6.22 12.59 4.87
CA CYS A 123 7.10 11.87 3.93
C CYS A 123 7.06 12.46 2.51
N SER A 124 8.10 12.29 1.72
CA SER A 124 8.03 12.44 0.25
C SER A 124 7.41 11.19 -0.40
N LEU A 125 7.09 11.23 -1.70
CA LEU A 125 6.66 10.02 -2.39
C LEU A 125 7.79 8.97 -2.45
N ASP A 126 9.05 9.41 -2.60
CA ASP A 126 10.21 8.52 -2.59
C ASP A 126 10.34 7.77 -1.26
N ASP A 127 10.08 8.48 -0.15
CA ASP A 127 10.07 7.87 1.19
C ASP A 127 8.95 6.82 1.33
N CYS A 128 7.86 6.95 0.56
CA CYS A 128 6.74 6.00 0.55
C CYS A 128 6.96 4.80 -0.39
N ILE A 129 7.95 4.82 -1.28
CA ILE A 129 8.24 3.72 -2.23
C ILE A 129 9.63 3.11 -2.04
N MET A 130 10.42 3.64 -1.11
CA MET A 130 11.71 3.11 -0.72
C MET A 130 11.81 3.05 0.80
N LEU A 131 12.43 1.99 1.32
CA LEU A 131 12.76 1.93 2.72
C LEU A 131 13.99 2.82 2.99
N VAL A 132 13.75 4.10 3.23
CA VAL A 132 14.77 5.16 3.45
C VAL A 132 15.78 4.78 4.55
N SER A 133 15.37 3.91 5.48
CA SER A 133 16.14 3.49 6.65
C SER A 133 17.53 2.92 6.33
N ILE A 134 17.78 2.38 5.12
CA ILE A 134 19.09 1.82 4.77
C ILE A 134 20.16 2.91 4.58
N HIS A 135 19.77 4.16 4.30
CA HIS A 135 20.72 5.21 3.91
C HIS A 135 20.73 6.45 4.81
N SER A 136 19.87 6.54 5.82
CA SER A 136 19.82 7.71 6.73
C SER A 136 19.85 7.31 8.20
N GLY A 137 20.59 8.07 9.01
CA GLY A 137 20.55 7.97 10.47
C GLY A 137 19.15 8.28 11.03
N VAL A 138 18.91 7.96 12.30
CA VAL A 138 17.62 8.27 12.96
C VAL A 138 17.42 9.77 12.99
N ASN A 139 16.44 10.22 12.22
CA ASN A 139 15.69 11.43 12.50
C ASN A 139 14.21 11.05 12.59
N SER A 140 13.36 11.98 13.02
CA SER A 140 11.91 11.78 13.14
C SER A 140 11.27 11.15 11.89
N LYS A 141 11.87 11.29 10.69
CA LYS A 141 11.35 10.71 9.45
C LYS A 141 11.44 9.18 9.39
N THR A 142 12.44 8.54 10.00
CA THR A 142 12.59 7.08 9.95
C THR A 142 11.45 6.37 10.66
N THR A 143 11.09 6.85 11.86
CA THR A 143 9.94 6.34 12.63
C THR A 143 8.62 6.60 11.91
N ILE A 144 8.51 7.74 11.24
CA ILE A 144 7.33 8.09 10.45
C ILE A 144 7.15 7.14 9.25
N VAL A 145 8.21 6.88 8.47
CA VAL A 145 8.16 5.94 7.34
C VAL A 145 7.81 4.52 7.80
N GLN A 146 8.34 4.10 8.95
CA GLN A 146 8.05 2.77 9.53
C GLN A 146 6.60 2.58 9.99
N THR A 147 5.81 3.67 10.05
CA THR A 147 4.36 3.59 10.25
C THR A 147 3.64 3.22 8.95
N LEU A 148 4.22 3.55 7.78
CA LEU A 148 3.64 3.30 6.46
C LEU A 148 4.14 2.01 5.82
N ILE A 149 5.38 1.62 6.12
CA ILE A 149 6.11 0.54 5.45
C ILE A 149 6.76 -0.36 6.49
N HIS A 150 6.59 -1.67 6.33
CA HIS A 150 7.13 -2.68 7.21
C HIS A 150 8.09 -3.64 6.50
N ILE A 151 8.90 -4.29 7.32
CA ILE A 151 9.63 -5.50 6.95
C ILE A 151 8.74 -6.70 7.22
N ARG A 152 8.63 -7.57 6.22
CA ARG A 152 8.06 -8.91 6.35
C ARG A 152 9.15 -9.93 6.12
N SER A 153 9.28 -10.87 7.04
CA SER A 153 10.20 -11.99 6.96
C SER A 153 9.47 -13.29 7.28
N GLN A 154 10.04 -14.41 6.86
CA GLN A 154 9.56 -15.76 7.11
C GLN A 154 10.76 -16.63 7.46
N GLU A 155 10.53 -17.74 8.16
CA GLU A 155 11.56 -18.72 8.49
C GLU A 155 12.38 -19.08 7.23
N PRO A 156 13.72 -19.09 7.28
CA PRO A 156 14.62 -19.01 8.46
C PRO A 156 14.98 -17.57 8.91
N TYR A 157 14.19 -16.57 8.53
CA TYR A 157 14.34 -15.15 8.89
C TYR A 157 15.60 -14.47 8.36
N ARG A 158 16.24 -15.06 7.35
CA ARG A 158 17.48 -14.55 6.73
C ARG A 158 17.25 -13.54 5.61
N GLU A 159 16.01 -13.48 5.11
CA GLU A 159 15.60 -12.59 4.03
C GLU A 159 14.39 -11.76 4.44
N TYR A 160 14.15 -10.66 3.75
CA TYR A 160 12.98 -9.83 3.97
C TYR A 160 12.40 -9.27 2.68
N LYS A 161 11.13 -8.92 2.77
CA LYS A 161 10.42 -8.09 1.79
C LYS A 161 9.94 -6.83 2.48
N VAL A 162 9.85 -5.76 1.71
CA VAL A 162 9.29 -4.49 2.16
C VAL A 162 7.84 -4.42 1.68
N VAL A 163 6.92 -4.15 2.59
CA VAL A 163 5.47 -4.10 2.32
C VAL A 163 4.84 -2.87 2.96
N TYR A 164 3.70 -2.42 2.46
CA TYR A 164 2.91 -1.40 3.17
C TYR A 164 2.30 -1.95 4.45
N ALA A 165 2.05 -1.08 5.42
CA ALA A 165 1.44 -1.43 6.70
C ALA A 165 0.03 -2.02 6.54
N SER A 166 -0.75 -1.48 5.59
CA SER A 166 -2.11 -1.91 5.29
C SER A 166 -2.59 -1.35 3.94
N ASP A 167 -3.74 -1.84 3.48
CA ASP A 167 -4.47 -1.27 2.35
C ASP A 167 -4.86 0.19 2.61
N LEU A 168 -5.24 0.52 3.85
CA LEU A 168 -5.53 1.89 4.25
C LEU A 168 -4.30 2.79 4.10
N ALA A 169 -3.11 2.31 4.48
CA ALA A 169 -1.87 3.07 4.30
C ALA A 169 -1.65 3.40 2.81
N MET A 170 -1.83 2.43 1.90
CA MET A 170 -1.71 2.66 0.45
C MET A 170 -2.73 3.68 -0.05
N GLN A 171 -4.00 3.56 0.34
CA GLN A 171 -5.06 4.51 -0.03
C GLN A 171 -4.72 5.94 0.42
N LEU A 172 -4.25 6.10 1.66
CA LEU A 172 -3.88 7.40 2.21
C LEU A 172 -2.63 7.98 1.53
N ILE A 173 -1.63 7.15 1.20
CA ILE A 173 -0.47 7.57 0.43
C ILE A 173 -0.92 8.11 -0.92
N VAL A 174 -1.70 7.33 -1.69
CA VAL A 174 -2.17 7.76 -3.02
C VAL A 174 -2.98 9.05 -2.90
N ARG A 175 -3.98 9.11 -2.01
CA ARG A 175 -4.83 10.30 -1.84
C ARG A 175 -4.02 11.54 -1.45
N THR A 176 -3.07 11.39 -0.54
CA THR A 176 -2.24 12.51 -0.07
C THR A 176 -1.29 12.95 -1.17
N LYS A 177 -0.53 12.01 -1.76
CA LYS A 177 0.47 12.30 -2.78
C LYS A 177 -0.15 12.74 -4.10
N TRP A 178 -1.38 12.37 -4.40
CA TRP A 178 -2.09 12.87 -5.59
C TRP A 178 -2.31 14.38 -5.56
N ARG A 179 -2.44 14.97 -4.37
CA ARG A 179 -2.59 16.42 -4.22
C ARG A 179 -1.28 17.18 -4.36
N PHE A 180 -0.17 16.58 -3.95
CA PHE A 180 1.13 17.26 -3.83
C PHE A 180 2.14 16.89 -4.93
N ASP A 181 2.03 15.69 -5.48
CA ASP A 181 3.00 15.10 -6.40
C ASP A 181 2.31 14.22 -7.46
N ARG A 182 1.27 14.79 -8.07
CA ARG A 182 0.42 14.10 -9.05
C ARG A 182 1.22 13.54 -10.21
N ALA A 183 2.12 14.34 -10.78
CA ALA A 183 2.90 13.96 -11.95
C ALA A 183 3.77 12.72 -11.68
N LYS A 184 4.38 12.64 -10.49
CA LYS A 184 5.22 11.50 -10.11
C LYS A 184 4.41 10.24 -9.76
N LEU A 185 3.25 10.38 -9.10
CA LEU A 185 2.34 9.23 -8.95
C LEU A 185 1.88 8.70 -10.31
N GLN A 186 1.59 9.61 -11.24
CA GLN A 186 1.17 9.25 -12.59
C GLN A 186 2.27 8.54 -13.39
N SER A 187 3.54 8.96 -13.23
CA SER A 187 4.65 8.29 -13.91
C SER A 187 4.85 6.84 -13.42
N LEU A 188 4.57 6.54 -12.14
CA LEU A 188 4.65 5.18 -11.59
C LEU A 188 3.73 4.18 -12.32
N LEU A 189 2.58 4.64 -12.87
CA LEU A 189 1.67 3.77 -13.62
C LEU A 189 2.31 3.18 -14.89
N GLY A 190 3.29 3.89 -15.47
CA GLY A 190 3.99 3.50 -16.69
C GLY A 190 5.40 2.93 -16.48
N SER A 191 5.95 3.01 -15.27
CA SER A 191 7.38 2.75 -15.00
C SER A 191 7.65 1.80 -13.83
N SER A 192 6.68 0.97 -13.42
CA SER A 192 6.76 0.15 -12.19
C SER A 192 7.70 -1.07 -12.26
N ASP A 193 8.58 -1.13 -13.27
CA ASP A 193 9.53 -2.24 -13.42
C ASP A 193 10.54 -2.27 -12.26
N GLY A 194 10.48 -3.33 -11.46
CA GLY A 194 11.53 -3.73 -10.50
C GLY A 194 11.37 -3.26 -9.05
N ASN A 195 10.45 -2.34 -8.71
CA ASN A 195 10.19 -1.94 -7.32
C ASN A 195 8.86 -2.53 -6.78
N PRO A 196 8.90 -3.49 -5.82
CA PRO A 196 7.69 -4.14 -5.30
C PRO A 196 6.68 -3.18 -4.65
N LEU A 197 7.14 -2.15 -3.93
CA LEU A 197 6.27 -1.16 -3.31
C LEU A 197 5.57 -0.29 -4.37
N ALA A 198 6.33 0.21 -5.34
CA ALA A 198 5.77 0.95 -6.47
C ALA A 198 4.74 0.10 -7.23
N GLN A 199 5.03 -1.18 -7.45
CA GLN A 199 4.11 -2.12 -8.08
C GLN A 199 2.83 -2.32 -7.27
N SER A 200 2.93 -2.46 -5.94
CA SER A 200 1.75 -2.55 -5.05
C SER A 200 0.90 -1.28 -5.09
N LEU A 201 1.51 -0.10 -5.17
CA LEU A 201 0.77 1.17 -5.30
C LEU A 201 0.05 1.31 -6.64
N CYS A 202 0.56 0.73 -7.73
CA CYS A 202 0.01 0.94 -9.07
C CYS A 202 -1.49 0.61 -9.15
N GLY A 203 -1.95 -0.42 -8.43
CA GLY A 203 -3.39 -0.74 -8.34
C GLY A 203 -4.20 0.41 -7.74
N TYR A 204 -3.78 0.92 -6.60
CA TYR A 204 -4.42 2.04 -5.90
C TYR A 204 -4.34 3.35 -6.68
N ILE A 205 -3.19 3.63 -7.31
CA ILE A 205 -3.01 4.80 -8.17
C ILE A 205 -3.96 4.72 -9.37
N PHE A 206 -4.03 3.56 -10.01
CA PHE A 206 -4.88 3.34 -11.18
C PHE A 206 -6.36 3.47 -10.83
N GLU A 207 -6.78 2.89 -9.71
CA GLU A 207 -8.14 3.00 -9.21
C GLU A 207 -8.51 4.47 -8.95
N PHE A 208 -7.67 5.19 -8.20
CA PHE A 208 -7.90 6.60 -7.89
C PHE A 208 -7.94 7.46 -9.16
N TYR A 209 -6.99 7.26 -10.08
CA TYR A 209 -6.94 7.97 -11.37
C TYR A 209 -8.18 7.69 -12.22
N SER A 210 -8.62 6.43 -12.28
CA SER A 210 -9.80 6.01 -13.01
C SER A 210 -11.06 6.70 -12.47
N MET A 211 -11.22 6.77 -11.15
CA MET A 211 -12.34 7.48 -10.54
C MET A 211 -12.30 8.99 -10.85
N ASP A 212 -11.14 9.63 -10.83
CA ASP A 212 -11.00 11.04 -11.25
C ASP A 212 -11.42 11.24 -12.72
N ARG A 213 -11.06 10.29 -13.59
CA ARG A 213 -11.44 10.33 -15.01
C ARG A 213 -12.95 10.12 -15.20
N LEU A 214 -13.56 9.20 -14.45
CA LEU A 214 -15.01 8.99 -14.45
C LEU A 214 -15.76 10.24 -13.96
N GLU A 215 -15.28 10.88 -12.89
CA GLU A 215 -15.88 12.08 -12.32
C GLU A 215 -15.90 13.25 -13.32
N GLN A 216 -14.82 13.38 -14.11
CA GLN A 216 -14.72 14.38 -15.18
C GLN A 216 -15.56 14.05 -16.41
N GLY A 217 -15.87 12.77 -16.64
CA GLY A 217 -16.52 12.28 -17.84
C GLY A 217 -15.65 12.45 -19.10
N GLY A 218 -16.32 12.40 -20.25
CA GLY A 218 -15.74 12.56 -21.58
C GLY A 218 -15.81 11.29 -22.43
N THR A 219 -15.12 11.31 -23.55
CA THR A 219 -15.09 10.20 -24.51
C THR A 219 -14.00 9.20 -24.15
N PHE A 220 -14.36 7.92 -24.10
CA PHE A 220 -13.46 6.82 -23.83
C PHE A 220 -13.50 5.78 -24.95
N VAL A 221 -12.36 5.14 -25.19
CA VAL A 221 -12.30 3.97 -26.07
C VAL A 221 -12.82 2.77 -25.30
N TYR A 222 -13.75 2.03 -25.89
CA TYR A 222 -14.34 0.85 -25.27
C TYR A 222 -14.54 -0.29 -26.26
N ARG A 223 -14.69 -1.51 -25.74
CA ARG A 223 -15.05 -2.69 -26.52
C ARG A 223 -15.92 -3.63 -25.70
N GLU A 224 -16.82 -4.34 -26.36
CA GLU A 224 -17.66 -5.35 -25.71
C GLU A 224 -16.85 -6.59 -25.29
N LEU A 225 -17.20 -7.18 -24.14
CA LEU A 225 -16.61 -8.41 -23.62
C LEU A 225 -17.60 -9.57 -23.82
N PHE A 226 -17.32 -10.44 -24.78
CA PHE A 226 -18.19 -11.58 -25.11
C PHE A 226 -17.91 -12.84 -24.29
N SER A 227 -18.96 -13.64 -24.12
CA SER A 227 -18.87 -15.02 -23.67
C SER A 227 -18.25 -15.88 -24.78
N ARG A 228 -17.41 -16.85 -24.36
CA ARG A 228 -16.66 -17.82 -25.18
C ARG A 228 -17.34 -18.15 -26.53
N LYS A 229 -16.56 -18.05 -27.62
CA LYS A 229 -16.70 -18.67 -28.97
C LYS A 229 -16.70 -17.72 -30.20
N ARG A 230 -16.11 -16.53 -30.15
CA ARG A 230 -15.76 -15.79 -31.37
C ARG A 230 -14.25 -15.58 -31.48
N LYS A 231 -13.68 -15.91 -32.65
CA LYS A 231 -12.25 -15.80 -32.99
C LYS A 231 -11.77 -14.36 -33.25
N ARG A 232 -12.64 -13.36 -33.14
CA ARG A 232 -12.32 -11.96 -33.41
C ARG A 232 -12.65 -11.09 -32.21
N THR A 233 -11.67 -10.33 -31.73
CA THR A 233 -11.87 -9.23 -30.80
C THR A 233 -12.80 -8.21 -31.46
N PRO A 234 -13.91 -7.79 -30.82
CA PRO A 234 -14.74 -6.72 -31.36
C PRO A 234 -13.90 -5.48 -31.65
N ALA A 235 -14.29 -4.74 -32.70
CA ALA A 235 -13.70 -3.46 -33.01
C ALA A 235 -13.89 -2.50 -31.82
N ASP A 236 -12.88 -1.69 -31.57
CA ASP A 236 -12.99 -0.61 -30.59
C ASP A 236 -14.05 0.40 -31.08
N GLY A 237 -14.86 0.88 -30.15
CA GLY A 237 -15.74 2.03 -30.34
C GLY A 237 -15.42 3.13 -29.34
N THR A 238 -16.22 4.20 -29.37
CA THR A 238 -16.17 5.27 -28.38
C THR A 238 -17.45 5.30 -27.55
N ILE A 239 -17.31 5.59 -26.27
CA ILE A 239 -18.43 5.80 -25.34
C ILE A 239 -18.25 7.13 -24.64
N ASP A 240 -19.30 7.93 -24.59
CA ASP A 240 -19.32 9.17 -23.83
C ASP A 240 -19.86 8.90 -22.44
N ILE A 241 -19.00 9.08 -21.43
CA ILE A 241 -19.39 9.03 -20.03
C ILE A 241 -19.76 10.44 -19.60
N PRO A 242 -20.96 10.67 -19.06
CA PRO A 242 -21.36 11.99 -18.60
C PRO A 242 -20.45 12.45 -17.45
N ARG A 243 -20.14 13.74 -17.42
CA ARG A 243 -19.48 14.35 -16.26
C ARG A 243 -20.36 14.24 -15.03
N SER A 244 -19.76 13.96 -13.87
CA SER A 244 -20.49 13.92 -12.61
C SER A 244 -21.09 15.30 -12.29
N SER A 245 -22.38 15.32 -11.95
CA SER A 245 -23.15 16.55 -11.68
C SER A 245 -22.70 17.25 -10.41
N GLN A 246 -22.28 16.48 -9.39
CA GLN A 246 -21.60 16.96 -8.19
C GLN A 246 -20.31 16.16 -7.96
N PRO A 247 -19.44 16.58 -7.01
CA PRO A 247 -18.34 15.74 -6.58
C PRO A 247 -18.82 14.33 -6.24
N ARG A 248 -18.03 13.31 -6.57
CA ARG A 248 -18.37 11.90 -6.37
C ARG A 248 -18.80 11.66 -4.92
N GLN A 249 -19.87 10.90 -4.73
CA GLN A 249 -20.45 10.63 -3.42
C GLN A 249 -20.03 9.25 -2.93
N VAL A 250 -19.65 9.15 -1.65
CA VAL A 250 -19.38 7.87 -1.01
C VAL A 250 -20.69 7.25 -0.56
N ALA A 251 -20.99 6.03 -1.01
CA ALA A 251 -22.21 5.30 -0.69
C ALA A 251 -21.89 3.90 -0.16
N GLU A 252 -22.72 3.39 0.75
CA GLU A 252 -22.55 2.05 1.33
C GLU A 252 -22.99 0.93 0.37
N ARG A 253 -23.96 1.22 -0.50
CA ARG A 253 -24.56 0.27 -1.45
C ARG A 253 -25.26 1.00 -2.59
N VAL A 254 -25.61 0.22 -3.62
CA VAL A 254 -26.44 0.69 -4.74
C VAL A 254 -27.91 0.73 -4.32
N GLU A 255 -28.58 1.86 -4.54
CA GLU A 255 -29.97 2.10 -4.18
C GLU A 255 -30.79 2.59 -5.38
N VAL A 256 -32.10 2.29 -5.38
CA VAL A 256 -33.02 2.73 -6.42
C VAL A 256 -33.30 4.23 -6.27
N GLY A 257 -33.40 4.95 -7.39
CA GLY A 257 -33.77 6.37 -7.40
C GLY A 257 -32.60 7.34 -7.20
N GLN A 258 -31.36 6.84 -7.20
CA GLN A 258 -30.17 7.69 -7.22
C GLN A 258 -30.10 8.58 -8.47
N HIS A 259 -29.48 9.75 -8.35
CA HIS A 259 -29.50 10.78 -9.39
C HIS A 259 -28.72 10.34 -10.63
N ALA A 260 -29.30 10.58 -11.81
CA ALA A 260 -28.60 10.40 -13.08
C ALA A 260 -27.39 11.35 -13.16
N ASN A 261 -26.34 10.91 -13.88
CA ASN A 261 -25.07 11.65 -14.04
C ASN A 261 -24.37 12.00 -12.72
N GLN A 262 -24.65 11.31 -11.61
CA GLN A 262 -23.88 11.43 -10.37
C GLN A 262 -23.00 10.20 -10.23
N LEU A 263 -21.69 10.40 -10.04
CA LEU A 263 -20.77 9.30 -9.71
C LEU A 263 -20.90 8.95 -8.22
N TYR A 264 -21.18 7.69 -7.95
CA TYR A 264 -21.15 7.10 -6.62
C TYR A 264 -19.96 6.15 -6.52
N VAL A 265 -19.25 6.19 -5.40
CA VAL A 265 -18.12 5.32 -5.09
C VAL A 265 -18.44 4.54 -3.82
N LEU A 266 -18.17 3.24 -3.86
CA LEU A 266 -18.46 2.35 -2.76
C LEU A 266 -17.53 2.62 -1.57
N ARG A 267 -18.08 2.64 -0.36
CA ARG A 267 -17.29 2.90 0.87
C ARG A 267 -16.40 1.74 1.28
N THR A 268 -16.84 0.50 1.07
CA THR A 268 -16.14 -0.71 1.51
C THR A 268 -15.99 -1.71 0.38
N SER A 269 -14.85 -2.40 0.31
CA SER A 269 -14.56 -3.44 -0.68
C SER A 269 -15.36 -4.73 -0.48
N ASN A 270 -16.21 -4.81 0.56
CA ASN A 270 -17.00 -5.99 0.91
C ASN A 270 -18.32 -6.11 0.13
N TYR A 271 -18.79 -5.03 -0.51
CA TYR A 271 -19.95 -5.05 -1.40
C TYR A 271 -19.48 -5.42 -2.81
N THR A 272 -19.13 -6.69 -2.96
CA THR A 272 -18.26 -7.14 -4.04
C THR A 272 -19.00 -7.33 -5.36
N ALA A 273 -18.95 -6.31 -6.21
CA ALA A 273 -19.17 -6.45 -7.65
C ALA A 273 -18.82 -5.18 -8.44
N ILE A 274 -19.01 -4.01 -7.83
CA ILE A 274 -18.96 -2.71 -8.49
C ILE A 274 -18.18 -1.77 -7.57
N ASP A 275 -17.13 -1.14 -8.08
CA ASP A 275 -16.31 -0.19 -7.31
C ASP A 275 -16.93 1.22 -7.33
N ALA A 276 -17.59 1.57 -8.43
CA ALA A 276 -18.29 2.84 -8.60
C ALA A 276 -19.46 2.70 -9.58
N TRP A 277 -20.44 3.59 -9.57
CA TRP A 277 -21.57 3.54 -10.49
C TRP A 277 -22.16 4.91 -10.82
N MET A 278 -22.91 4.95 -11.92
CA MET A 278 -23.78 6.06 -12.28
C MET A 278 -25.16 5.51 -12.62
N ALA A 279 -26.19 6.05 -11.96
CA ALA A 279 -27.57 5.69 -12.26
C ALA A 279 -27.90 5.96 -13.73
N GLN A 280 -28.67 5.07 -14.34
CA GLN A 280 -29.04 5.04 -15.76
C GLN A 280 -27.87 4.87 -16.74
N PHE A 281 -26.65 4.60 -16.26
CA PHE A 281 -25.49 4.39 -17.12
C PHE A 281 -24.88 2.99 -16.92
N GLY A 282 -24.52 2.64 -15.70
CA GLY A 282 -23.93 1.34 -15.36
C GLY A 282 -22.97 1.38 -14.17
N GLY A 283 -22.48 0.19 -13.83
CA GLY A 283 -21.44 -0.01 -12.83
C GLY A 283 -20.05 -0.03 -13.46
N PHE A 284 -19.06 0.40 -12.69
CA PHE A 284 -17.66 0.46 -13.04
C PHE A 284 -16.87 -0.43 -12.09
N GLN A 285 -15.92 -1.16 -12.66
CA GLN A 285 -14.96 -1.97 -11.93
C GLN A 285 -13.56 -1.64 -12.43
N MET A 286 -12.67 -1.18 -11.56
CA MET A 286 -11.29 -0.88 -11.88
C MET A 286 -10.46 -2.14 -11.69
N THR A 287 -9.71 -2.54 -12.71
CA THR A 287 -8.89 -3.75 -12.59
C THR A 287 -7.52 -3.62 -13.24
N VAL A 288 -6.52 -4.02 -12.46
CA VAL A 288 -5.12 -4.15 -12.91
C VAL A 288 -4.70 -5.63 -13.03
N GLY A 289 -5.64 -6.57 -12.88
CA GLY A 289 -5.39 -8.01 -12.88
C GLY A 289 -6.14 -8.75 -14.01
N LYS A 290 -5.60 -9.89 -14.46
CA LYS A 290 -6.20 -10.68 -15.55
C LYS A 290 -7.46 -11.47 -15.12
N THR A 291 -7.73 -11.58 -13.82
CA THR A 291 -8.79 -12.45 -13.27
C THR A 291 -9.53 -11.79 -12.11
N HIS A 292 -10.65 -11.12 -12.37
CA HIS A 292 -11.61 -10.72 -11.33
C HIS A 292 -12.99 -11.32 -11.60
N ASP A 293 -13.39 -12.33 -10.82
CA ASP A 293 -14.72 -12.91 -10.99
C ASP A 293 -15.80 -11.93 -10.56
N ILE A 294 -16.89 -11.91 -11.33
CA ILE A 294 -18.09 -11.15 -10.97
C ILE A 294 -18.69 -11.90 -9.78
N LYS A 295 -18.55 -11.34 -8.57
CA LYS A 295 -19.08 -11.99 -7.37
C LYS A 295 -20.62 -11.90 -7.35
N GLY A 296 -21.27 -12.77 -6.58
CA GLY A 296 -22.73 -12.78 -6.45
C GLY A 296 -23.26 -11.44 -5.95
N GLY A 297 -24.36 -10.94 -6.54
CA GLY A 297 -24.98 -9.65 -6.22
C GLY A 297 -24.86 -8.58 -7.31
N ALA A 298 -23.89 -8.70 -8.21
CA ALA A 298 -23.66 -7.73 -9.29
C ALA A 298 -24.92 -7.47 -10.16
N ALA A 299 -25.65 -8.52 -10.50
CA ALA A 299 -26.85 -8.42 -11.34
C ALA A 299 -27.95 -7.62 -10.63
N ASP A 300 -28.15 -7.86 -9.34
CA ASP A 300 -29.17 -7.20 -8.54
C ASP A 300 -28.86 -5.72 -8.37
N ASP A 301 -27.58 -5.38 -8.20
CA ASP A 301 -27.13 -3.99 -8.10
C ASP A 301 -27.24 -3.24 -9.40
N LEU A 302 -26.81 -3.84 -10.49
CA LEU A 302 -26.95 -3.25 -11.82
C LEU A 302 -28.41 -3.07 -12.22
N ALA A 303 -29.32 -3.96 -11.77
CA ALA A 303 -30.76 -3.81 -11.99
C ALA A 303 -31.33 -2.57 -11.29
N LYS A 304 -30.81 -2.18 -10.12
CA LYS A 304 -31.23 -0.96 -9.39
C LYS A 304 -30.85 0.32 -10.12
N LEU A 305 -29.87 0.28 -11.02
CA LEU A 305 -29.40 1.45 -11.77
C LEU A 305 -30.38 1.89 -12.89
N GLY A 306 -31.48 1.17 -13.11
CA GLY A 306 -32.54 1.56 -14.06
C GLY A 306 -32.32 1.03 -15.48
N GLN A 307 -33.17 1.49 -16.41
CA GLN A 307 -33.38 0.86 -17.74
C GLN A 307 -32.10 0.68 -18.58
N ASN A 308 -31.13 1.58 -18.44
CA ASN A 308 -29.84 1.51 -19.13
C ASN A 308 -28.67 1.06 -18.24
N GLY A 309 -28.90 0.86 -16.94
CA GLY A 309 -27.88 0.61 -15.94
C GLY A 309 -27.44 -0.84 -15.81
N ASN A 310 -28.09 -1.79 -16.49
CA ASN A 310 -27.68 -3.20 -16.50
C ASN A 310 -26.43 -3.47 -17.38
N ARG A 311 -25.35 -2.74 -17.11
CA ARG A 311 -24.07 -2.73 -17.82
C ARG A 311 -22.93 -2.63 -16.82
N LEU A 312 -21.91 -3.47 -17.00
CA LEU A 312 -20.68 -3.43 -16.21
C LEU A 312 -19.51 -3.05 -17.10
N PHE A 313 -18.78 -2.01 -16.69
CA PHE A 313 -17.62 -1.48 -17.39
C PHE A 313 -16.34 -1.78 -16.60
N PHE A 314 -15.43 -2.54 -17.18
CA PHE A 314 -14.10 -2.79 -16.64
C PHE A 314 -13.14 -1.72 -17.13
N LEU A 315 -12.66 -0.87 -16.22
CA LEU A 315 -11.64 0.14 -16.50
C LEU A 315 -10.27 -0.51 -16.43
N LEU A 316 -9.52 -0.39 -17.54
CA LEU A 316 -8.27 -1.09 -17.74
C LEU A 316 -7.15 -0.13 -18.16
N PRO A 317 -5.92 -0.30 -17.64
CA PRO A 317 -4.78 0.41 -18.17
C PRO A 317 -4.43 -0.12 -19.58
N PRO A 318 -3.66 0.64 -20.38
CA PRO A 318 -3.29 0.28 -21.75
C PRO A 318 -2.68 -1.13 -21.86
N LEU A 319 -1.85 -1.50 -20.88
CA LEU A 319 -1.16 -2.79 -20.84
C LEU A 319 -2.12 -4.00 -20.89
N TYR A 320 -3.28 -3.91 -20.24
CA TYR A 320 -4.22 -5.02 -20.14
C TYR A 320 -5.41 -4.90 -21.09
N TYR A 321 -5.72 -3.70 -21.57
CA TYR A 321 -6.93 -3.42 -22.35
C TYR A 321 -7.17 -4.38 -23.50
N LYS A 322 -6.16 -4.67 -24.34
CA LYS A 322 -6.34 -5.53 -25.53
C LYS A 322 -6.46 -7.01 -25.22
N THR A 323 -5.84 -7.48 -24.13
CA THR A 323 -5.78 -8.91 -23.78
C THR A 323 -6.86 -9.31 -22.77
N PHE A 324 -7.52 -8.34 -22.13
CA PHE A 324 -8.51 -8.60 -21.09
C PHE A 324 -9.72 -9.36 -21.64
N THR A 325 -10.10 -10.43 -20.95
CA THR A 325 -11.29 -11.21 -21.30
C THR A 325 -12.00 -11.64 -20.03
N LYS A 326 -13.33 -11.69 -20.08
CA LYS A 326 -14.16 -12.14 -18.97
C LYS A 326 -15.25 -13.07 -19.48
N LYS A 327 -15.60 -14.07 -18.67
CA LYS A 327 -16.77 -14.92 -18.93
C LYS A 327 -18.01 -14.10 -18.64
N THR A 328 -18.85 -13.88 -19.64
CA THR A 328 -20.08 -13.10 -19.50
C THR A 328 -21.18 -13.95 -18.85
N PRO A 329 -21.72 -13.62 -17.66
CA PRO A 329 -23.01 -14.09 -17.23
C PRO A 329 -24.05 -13.61 -18.25
N GLN A 330 -25.00 -14.46 -18.63
CA GLN A 330 -25.93 -14.17 -19.72
C GLN A 330 -26.82 -12.93 -19.47
N THR A 331 -26.91 -12.47 -18.22
CA THR A 331 -27.83 -11.42 -17.77
C THR A 331 -27.22 -10.01 -17.73
N ILE A 332 -25.89 -9.86 -17.87
CA ILE A 332 -25.19 -8.58 -17.71
C ILE A 332 -24.37 -8.29 -18.97
N LYS A 333 -24.56 -7.11 -19.57
CA LYS A 333 -23.68 -6.62 -20.65
C LYS A 333 -22.36 -6.14 -20.06
N GLN A 334 -21.25 -6.56 -20.65
CA GLN A 334 -19.91 -6.23 -20.17
C GLN A 334 -19.08 -5.55 -21.21
N TYR A 335 -18.29 -4.57 -20.77
CA TYR A 335 -17.45 -3.76 -21.63
C TYR A 335 -16.10 -3.54 -20.97
N ALA A 336 -15.05 -3.47 -21.78
CA ALA A 336 -13.75 -2.97 -21.37
C ALA A 336 -13.63 -1.51 -21.81
N ILE A 337 -13.21 -0.63 -20.90
CA ILE A 337 -12.89 0.77 -21.14
C ILE A 337 -11.38 0.96 -21.00
N LEU A 338 -10.75 1.55 -22.01
CA LEU A 338 -9.35 1.95 -21.96
C LEU A 338 -9.23 3.25 -21.17
N VAL A 339 -8.47 3.19 -20.08
CA VAL A 339 -8.04 4.38 -19.33
C VAL A 339 -6.59 4.66 -19.73
N PRO A 340 -6.32 5.65 -20.59
CA PRO A 340 -4.96 5.93 -21.04
C PRO A 340 -4.09 6.36 -19.87
N TYR A 341 -2.80 6.03 -19.90
CA TYR A 341 -1.88 6.64 -18.95
C TYR A 341 -1.79 8.16 -19.21
N PRO A 342 -1.54 8.97 -18.17
CA PRO A 342 -1.31 10.40 -18.32
C PRO A 342 -0.15 10.65 -19.29
N GLU A 343 -0.33 11.55 -20.25
CA GLU A 343 0.77 12.00 -21.09
C GLU A 343 1.80 12.73 -20.22
N VAL A 344 3.00 12.16 -20.10
CA VAL A 344 4.13 12.87 -19.48
C VAL A 344 4.55 13.95 -20.47
N ARG A 345 4.11 15.19 -20.24
CA ARG A 345 4.68 16.34 -20.96
C ARG A 345 6.12 16.51 -20.49
N ASN A 346 7.06 16.05 -21.31
CA ASN A 346 8.45 16.43 -21.18
C ASN A 346 8.57 17.92 -21.53
N GLU A 347 8.46 18.80 -20.54
CA GLU A 347 8.90 20.19 -20.67
C GLU A 347 10.43 20.24 -20.60
N LEU A 348 11.09 19.70 -21.62
CA LEU A 348 12.53 19.81 -21.84
C LEU A 348 12.79 19.97 -23.34
N SER A 349 12.49 21.15 -23.87
CA SER A 349 13.18 21.77 -25.02
C SER A 349 12.42 23.02 -25.48
N ALA A 350 12.72 24.20 -24.92
CA ALA A 350 12.61 25.50 -25.60
C ALA A 350 13.00 26.66 -24.67
N SER A 351 14.24 26.71 -24.20
CA SER A 351 14.83 27.98 -23.74
C SER A 351 16.36 27.94 -23.85
N THR A 352 16.84 27.66 -25.05
CA THR A 352 18.19 28.08 -25.45
C THR A 352 18.10 28.36 -26.93
N LEU A 353 17.69 29.58 -27.26
CA LEU A 353 17.95 30.33 -28.50
C LEU A 353 17.11 31.60 -28.43
N GLN A 354 17.63 32.59 -27.71
CA GLN A 354 17.68 33.99 -28.12
C GLN A 354 18.75 34.71 -27.33
#